data_AF-A0A7J4FIQ6-F1
#
_entry.id   AF-A0A7J4FIQ6-F1
#
_cell.length_a   1.000
_cell.length_b   1.000
_cell.length_c   1.000
_cell.angle_alpha   90.00
_cell.angle_beta   90.00
_cell.angle_gamma   90.00
#
_symmetry.space_group_name_H-M   'P 1'
#
loop_
_entity.id
_entity.type
_entity.pdbx_description
1 polymer ?
#
loop_
_entity_poly.entity_id
_entity_poly.type
_entity_poly.pdbx_seq_one_letter_code
_entity_poly.pdbx_strand_id
1 'polypeptide(L)'
;MNFNYKDLGLKVGLECHQQMDTKEKLFCSCKPELFKGEPEITFLRRLRPTQSELGQIDPAAFFEFQKGVKILYEADPQTSCLVEMDEEPPHEL
;
A
#
# COMPACT_ATOMS: atom_id res chain seq x y z
N MET A 1 30.53 -31.02 1.91
CA MET A 1 30.78 -30.65 0.50
C MET A 1 31.01 -29.16 0.46
N ASN A 2 32.10 -28.73 -0.19
CA ASN A 2 32.42 -27.30 -0.32
C ASN A 2 32.00 -26.86 -1.72
N PHE A 3 31.00 -25.97 -1.83
CA PHE A 3 30.52 -25.48 -3.12
C PHE A 3 31.30 -24.24 -3.52
N ASN A 4 31.76 -24.20 -4.77
CA ASN A 4 32.28 -22.98 -5.36
C ASN A 4 31.11 -22.17 -5.96
N TYR A 5 30.56 -21.25 -5.17
CA TYR A 5 29.40 -20.44 -5.59
C TYR A 5 29.70 -19.50 -6.76
N LYS A 6 30.97 -19.17 -7.01
CA LYS A 6 31.40 -18.37 -8.16
C LYS A 6 31.21 -19.15 -9.46
N ASP A 7 31.64 -20.41 -9.49
CA ASP A 7 31.50 -21.28 -10.66
C ASP A 7 30.02 -21.63 -10.94
N LEU A 8 29.20 -21.67 -9.89
CA LEU A 8 27.75 -21.85 -10.00
C LEU A 8 27.01 -20.60 -10.49
N GLY A 9 27.70 -19.45 -10.60
CA GLY A 9 27.07 -18.20 -11.01
C GLY A 9 26.00 -17.71 -10.03
N LEU A 10 26.16 -18.00 -8.73
CA LEU A 10 25.18 -17.65 -7.71
C LEU A 10 24.96 -16.13 -7.67
N LYS A 11 23.69 -15.72 -7.72
CA LYS A 11 23.24 -14.34 -7.52
C LYS A 11 22.23 -14.31 -6.38
N VAL A 12 22.40 -13.40 -5.43
CA VAL A 12 21.53 -13.26 -4.24
C VAL A 12 21.10 -11.81 -4.12
N GLY A 13 19.83 -11.59 -3.78
CA GLY A 13 19.29 -10.28 -3.41
C GLY A 13 18.76 -10.33 -1.96
N LEU A 14 18.82 -9.20 -1.27
CA LEU A 14 18.23 -9.01 0.05
C LEU A 14 17.31 -7.79 -0.01
N GLU A 15 16.10 -7.94 0.53
CA GLU A 15 15.13 -6.86 0.69
C GLU A 15 14.76 -6.74 2.16
N CYS A 16 14.73 -5.51 2.68
CA CYS A 16 14.43 -5.23 4.08
C CYS A 16 13.48 -4.02 4.17
N HIS A 17 12.39 -4.18 4.92
CA HIS A 17 11.40 -3.13 5.19
C HIS A 17 11.36 -2.87 6.70
N GLN A 18 11.37 -1.59 7.08
CA GLN A 18 11.34 -1.15 8.49
C GLN A 18 10.40 0.03 8.64
N GLN A 19 9.50 -0.04 9.63
CA GLN A 19 8.66 1.09 10.00
C GLN A 19 9.45 2.08 10.87
N MET A 20 9.22 3.37 10.67
CA MET A 20 9.85 4.44 11.43
C MET A 20 8.95 4.88 12.60
N ASP A 21 9.54 5.13 13.75
CA ASP A 21 8.86 5.70 14.92
C ASP A 21 8.83 7.23 14.81
N THR A 22 8.03 7.74 13.87
CA THR A 22 7.83 9.17 13.63
C THR A 22 6.66 9.71 14.44
N LYS A 23 6.58 11.05 14.56
CA LYS A 23 5.46 11.71 15.27
C LYS A 23 4.16 11.63 14.48
N GLU A 24 4.26 11.68 13.16
CA GLU A 24 3.15 11.65 12.22
C GLU A 24 3.46 10.72 11.04
N LYS A 25 2.43 10.33 10.28
CA LYS A 25 2.56 9.53 9.07
C LYS A 25 3.24 10.33 7.96
N LEU A 26 3.75 9.63 6.95
CA LEU A 26 4.65 10.23 5.96
C LEU A 26 4.05 11.42 5.20
N PHE A 27 2.74 11.43 4.91
CA PHE A 27 2.10 12.47 4.09
C PHE A 27 0.86 13.08 4.74
N CYS A 28 0.73 12.97 6.07
CA CYS A 28 -0.34 13.61 6.83
C CYS A 28 -0.01 13.68 8.32
N SER A 29 -0.66 14.59 9.05
CA SER A 29 -0.45 14.76 10.49
C SER A 29 -1.09 13.71 11.40
N CYS A 30 -1.54 12.57 10.85
CA CYS A 30 -2.07 11.47 11.64
C CYS A 30 -0.96 10.77 12.41
N LYS A 31 -1.26 10.25 13.61
CA LYS A 31 -0.31 9.43 14.37
C LYS A 31 -0.09 8.08 13.66
N PRO A 32 1.15 7.56 13.57
CA PRO A 32 1.43 6.25 13.01
C PRO A 32 1.14 5.12 14.01
N GLU A 33 -0.06 5.13 14.59
CA GLU A 33 -0.53 4.15 15.57
C GLU A 33 -1.60 3.25 14.93
N LEU A 34 -1.63 1.97 15.34
CA LEU A 34 -2.70 1.06 14.96
C LEU A 34 -3.88 1.24 15.92
N PHE A 35 -5.06 1.57 15.40
CA PHE A 35 -6.27 1.49 16.21
C PHE A 35 -6.73 0.04 16.37
N LYS A 36 -7.28 -0.28 17.54
CA LYS A 36 -7.81 -1.60 17.88
C LYS A 36 -9.20 -1.41 18.47
N GLY A 37 -10.24 -1.76 17.73
CA GLY A 37 -11.63 -1.59 18.16
C GLY A 37 -12.59 -1.56 16.98
N GLU A 38 -13.83 -1.19 17.26
CA GLU A 38 -14.85 -0.97 16.22
C GLU A 38 -14.54 0.31 15.45
N PRO A 39 -14.63 0.30 14.12
CA PRO A 39 -14.43 1.50 13.32
C PRO A 39 -15.58 2.49 13.52
N GLU A 40 -15.24 3.76 13.72
CA GLU A 40 -16.23 4.85 13.76
C GLU A 40 -16.66 5.23 12.34
N ILE A 41 -15.78 5.01 11.35
CA ILE A 41 -15.99 5.36 9.95
C ILE A 41 -15.69 4.13 9.10
N THR A 42 -16.59 3.82 8.17
CA THR A 42 -16.35 2.80 7.14
C THR A 42 -16.73 3.33 5.77
N PHE A 43 -15.98 2.93 4.75
CA PHE A 43 -16.29 3.31 3.37
C PHE A 43 -15.85 2.23 2.39
N LEU A 44 -16.60 2.10 1.29
CA LEU A 44 -16.31 1.14 0.23
C LEU A 44 -15.60 1.82 -0.94
N ARG A 45 -14.62 1.13 -1.51
CA ARG A 45 -14.02 1.50 -2.81
C ARG A 45 -13.91 0.29 -3.73
N ARG A 46 -13.76 0.58 -5.01
CA ARG A 46 -13.42 -0.40 -6.04
C ARG A 46 -12.30 0.19 -6.89
N LEU A 47 -11.14 -0.46 -6.88
CA LEU A 47 -10.02 -0.09 -7.72
C LEU A 47 -10.31 -0.47 -9.18
N ARG A 48 -9.77 0.32 -10.11
CA ARG A 48 -9.89 0.10 -11.55
C ARG A 48 -8.51 0.12 -12.17
N PRO A 49 -8.27 -0.72 -13.19
CA PRO A 49 -7.03 -0.66 -13.94
C PRO A 49 -7.00 0.61 -14.79
N THR A 50 -5.80 1.12 -15.01
CA THR A 50 -5.55 2.29 -15.86
C THR A 50 -4.81 1.85 -17.13
N GLN A 51 -5.00 2.60 -18.21
CA GLN A 51 -4.25 2.39 -19.45
C GLN A 51 -2.86 3.04 -19.35
N SER A 52 -1.86 2.37 -19.88
CA SER A 52 -0.53 2.96 -20.12
C SER A 52 -0.61 4.03 -21.21
N GLU A 53 0.49 4.75 -21.41
CA GLU A 53 0.63 5.73 -22.49
C GLU A 53 0.37 5.13 -23.88
N LEU A 54 0.61 3.82 -24.06
CA LEU A 54 0.36 3.08 -25.30
C LEU A 54 -1.04 2.43 -25.34
N GLY A 55 -1.91 2.74 -24.38
CA GLY A 55 -3.26 2.18 -24.29
C GLY A 55 -3.31 0.75 -23.73
N GLN A 56 -2.21 0.20 -23.22
CA GLN A 56 -2.15 -1.16 -22.71
C GLN A 56 -2.60 -1.21 -21.25
N ILE A 57 -3.18 -2.32 -20.82
CA ILE A 57 -3.56 -2.55 -19.42
C ILE A 57 -2.67 -3.64 -18.84
N ASP A 58 -2.20 -3.43 -17.61
CA ASP A 58 -1.46 -4.45 -16.87
C ASP A 58 -2.34 -5.71 -16.68
N PRO A 59 -1.86 -6.91 -17.12
CA PRO A 59 -2.65 -8.13 -17.02
C PRO A 59 -3.02 -8.53 -15.58
N ALA A 60 -2.16 -8.28 -14.60
CA ALA A 60 -2.41 -8.63 -13.21
C ALA A 60 -3.46 -7.69 -12.60
N ALA A 61 -3.38 -6.38 -12.86
CA ALA A 61 -4.39 -5.42 -12.43
C ALA A 61 -5.76 -5.69 -13.07
N PHE A 62 -5.78 -6.07 -14.36
CA PHE A 62 -7.01 -6.46 -15.04
C PHE A 62 -7.62 -7.75 -14.46
N PHE A 63 -6.78 -8.74 -14.19
CA PHE A 63 -7.22 -9.99 -13.54
C PHE A 63 -7.86 -9.73 -12.17
N GLU A 64 -7.26 -8.87 -11.34
CA GLU A 64 -7.84 -8.50 -10.04
C GLU A 64 -9.17 -7.76 -10.22
N PHE A 65 -9.24 -6.82 -11.17
CA PHE A 65 -10.47 -6.08 -11.47
C PHE A 65 -11.64 -6.99 -11.90
N GLN A 66 -11.36 -8.05 -12.65
CA GLN A 66 -12.36 -9.03 -13.10
C GLN A 66 -12.98 -9.83 -11.94
N LYS A 67 -12.29 -9.98 -10.80
CA LYS A 67 -12.88 -10.60 -9.60
C LYS A 67 -14.02 -9.77 -9.02
N GLY A 68 -14.12 -8.49 -9.38
CA GLY A 68 -15.22 -7.61 -8.95
C GLY A 68 -15.22 -7.28 -7.46
N VAL A 69 -14.07 -7.40 -6.79
CA VAL A 69 -13.92 -7.17 -5.35
C VAL A 69 -14.19 -5.70 -5.02
N LYS A 70 -14.88 -5.48 -3.89
CA LYS A 70 -14.98 -4.18 -3.22
C LYS A 70 -14.15 -4.25 -1.95
N ILE A 71 -13.45 -3.16 -1.65
CA ILE A 71 -12.62 -3.04 -0.46
C ILE A 71 -13.40 -2.19 0.55
N LEU A 72 -13.63 -2.74 1.74
CA LEU A 72 -14.14 -2.00 2.89
C LEU A 72 -12.94 -1.46 3.67
N TYR A 73 -12.86 -0.14 3.76
CA TYR A 73 -11.89 0.55 4.58
C TYR A 73 -12.54 0.92 5.91
N GLU A 74 -11.78 0.76 6.97
CA GLU A 74 -12.15 1.02 8.35
C GLU A 74 -11.23 2.10 8.90
N ALA A 75 -11.82 3.11 9.53
CA ALA A 75 -11.09 4.27 10.01
C ALA A 75 -11.66 4.80 11.33
N ASP A 76 -10.80 5.46 12.09
CA ASP A 76 -11.15 6.26 13.24
C ASP A 76 -10.59 7.70 13.09
N PRO A 77 -11.19 8.71 13.72
CA PRO A 77 -10.75 10.10 13.60
C PRO A 77 -9.39 10.42 14.26
N GLN A 78 -8.84 9.51 15.09
CA GLN A 78 -7.57 9.74 15.80
C GLN A 78 -6.36 9.35 14.94
N THR A 79 -6.47 8.27 14.16
CA THR A 79 -5.34 7.74 13.37
C THR A 79 -5.50 7.91 11.86
N SER A 80 -6.66 8.38 11.38
CA SER A 80 -6.94 8.57 9.95
C SER A 80 -7.50 9.97 9.65
N CYS A 81 -7.22 10.47 8.44
CA CYS A 81 -7.74 11.74 7.91
C CYS A 81 -8.15 11.57 6.44
N LEU A 82 -8.54 12.66 5.78
CA LEU A 82 -8.98 12.64 4.38
C LEU A 82 -7.88 12.20 3.40
N VAL A 83 -6.61 12.44 3.72
CA VAL A 83 -5.47 11.93 2.92
C VAL A 83 -5.50 10.39 2.86
N GLU A 84 -5.73 9.73 3.99
CA GLU A 84 -5.82 8.26 4.08
C GLU A 84 -7.08 7.70 3.38
N MET A 85 -8.06 8.56 3.14
CA MET A 85 -9.30 8.22 2.45
C MET A 85 -9.26 8.52 0.94
N ASP A 86 -8.15 9.07 0.44
CA ASP A 86 -8.02 9.59 -0.94
C ASP A 86 -9.03 10.72 -1.25
N GLU A 87 -9.33 11.55 -0.26
CA GLU A 87 -10.28 12.67 -0.35
C GLU A 87 -9.61 14.04 -0.15
N GLU A 88 -8.29 14.08 0.06
CA GLU A 88 -7.48 15.29 0.20
C GLU A 88 -6.08 15.04 -0.39
N PRO A 89 -5.44 16.04 -1.04
CA PRO A 89 -4.06 15.91 -1.48
C PRO A 89 -3.10 15.58 -0.33
N PRO A 90 -2.06 14.76 -0.55
CA PRO A 90 -1.04 14.49 0.47
C PRO A 90 -0.34 15.78 0.91
N HIS A 91 0.01 15.85 2.20
CA HIS A 91 0.75 16.97 2.77
C HIS A 91 2.24 16.91 2.39
N GLU A 92 2.91 18.05 2.45
CA GLU A 92 4.37 18.13 2.25
C GLU A 92 5.14 17.41 3.37
N LEU A 93 6.37 16.97 3.05
CA LEU A 93 7.29 16.29 3.98
C LEU A 93 8.04 17.25 4.93
#